data_AF-A0A7C5HHJ3-F1
#
_entry.id   AF-A0A7C5HHJ3-F1
#
_cell.length_a   1.000
_cell.length_b   1.000
_cell.length_c   1.000
_cell.angle_alpha   90.00
_cell.angle_beta   90.00
_cell.angle_gamma   90.00
#
_symmetry.space_group_name_H-M   'P 1'
#
loop_
_entity.id
_entity.type
_entity.pdbx_description
1 polymer ?
#
loop_
_entity_poly.entity_id
_entity_poly.type
_entity_poly.pdbx_seq_one_letter_code
_entity_poly.pdbx_strand_id
1 'polypeptide(L)'
;MKEKALDQILRPRPFWKKAWVWMVALLLVSAAAILYKLFAPGEVKPARYITEPVRRGSLEVTVAATGYLQPLESIKVGSEVSGTITDVRVDYNDRVKKGEILAQIDRTK
;
A
#
# COMPACT_ATOMS: atom_id res chain seq x y z
N MET A 1 27.13 -25.82 99.33
CA MET A 1 26.55 -26.80 98.38
C MET A 1 25.31 -26.25 97.60
N LYS A 2 25.12 -24.93 97.45
CA LYS A 2 23.93 -24.32 96.79
C LYS A 2 24.23 -23.35 95.63
N GLU A 3 25.49 -23.12 95.27
CA GLU A 3 25.83 -22.07 94.28
C GLU A 3 25.88 -22.57 92.83
N LYS A 4 26.16 -23.85 92.57
CA LYS A 4 26.21 -24.39 91.20
C LYS A 4 24.85 -24.54 90.49
N ALA A 5 23.75 -24.35 91.20
CA ALA A 5 22.40 -24.46 90.64
C ALA A 5 21.87 -23.15 90.02
N LEU A 6 22.47 -22.00 90.33
CA LEU A 6 22.00 -20.69 89.86
C LEU A 6 22.63 -20.25 88.53
N ASP A 7 23.79 -20.78 88.17
CA ASP A 7 24.47 -20.43 86.91
C ASP A 7 23.94 -21.17 85.67
N GLN A 8 23.19 -22.27 85.85
CA GLN A 8 22.66 -23.04 84.72
C GLN A 8 21.43 -22.38 84.08
N ILE A 9 20.78 -21.44 84.77
CA ILE A 9 19.59 -20.72 84.29
C ILE A 9 19.98 -19.43 83.53
N LEU A 10 21.19 -18.92 83.72
CA LEU A 10 21.66 -17.64 83.15
C LEU A 10 22.62 -17.82 81.97
N ARG A 11 22.33 -18.71 81.02
CA ARG A 11 22.97 -18.66 79.69
C ARG A 11 22.10 -17.84 78.75
N PRO A 12 22.39 -16.54 78.51
CA PRO A 12 21.69 -15.80 77.48
C PRO A 12 21.98 -16.50 76.15
N ARG A 13 20.94 -17.09 75.54
CA ARG A 13 21.04 -17.54 74.16
C ARG A 13 21.53 -16.33 73.36
N PRO A 14 22.67 -16.41 72.65
CA PRO A 14 23.25 -15.24 72.00
C PRO A 14 22.22 -14.69 71.03
N PHE A 15 21.62 -13.56 71.39
CA PHE A 15 20.57 -12.90 70.63
C PHE A 15 21.04 -12.55 69.21
N TRP A 16 22.36 -12.50 69.01
CA TRP A 16 23.05 -12.37 67.73
C TRP A 16 22.84 -13.55 66.80
N LYS A 17 22.71 -14.80 67.32
CA LYS A 17 22.39 -15.97 66.48
C LYS A 17 20.97 -15.90 65.94
N LYS A 18 20.02 -15.36 66.72
CA LYS A 18 18.65 -15.13 66.24
C LYS A 18 18.62 -13.99 65.22
N ALA A 19 19.32 -12.89 65.47
CA ALA A 19 19.45 -11.78 64.52
C ALA A 19 20.11 -12.22 63.19
N TRP A 20 21.14 -13.07 63.24
CA TRP A 20 21.78 -13.65 62.06
C TRP A 20 20.83 -14.54 61.26
N VAL A 21 20.03 -15.37 61.92
CA VAL A 21 19.01 -16.21 61.24
C VAL A 21 17.99 -15.33 60.51
N TRP A 22 17.53 -14.24 61.13
CA TRP A 22 16.62 -13.29 60.46
C TRP A 22 17.28 -12.56 59.28
N MET A 23 18.56 -12.20 59.39
CA MET A 23 19.31 -11.57 58.31
C MET A 23 19.47 -12.52 57.11
N VAL A 24 19.80 -13.79 57.35
CA VAL A 24 19.91 -14.81 56.29
C VAL A 24 18.55 -15.11 55.68
N ALA A 25 17.48 -15.17 56.49
CA ALA A 25 16.13 -15.35 55.97
C ALA A 25 15.72 -14.18 55.07
N LEU A 26 16.01 -12.94 55.47
CA LEU A 26 15.74 -11.76 54.66
C LEU A 26 16.54 -11.78 53.34
N LEU A 27 17.81 -12.17 53.41
CA LEU A 27 18.66 -12.34 52.23
C LEU A 27 18.07 -13.37 51.26
N LEU A 28 17.65 -14.55 51.76
CA LEU A 28 17.04 -15.60 50.95
C LEU A 28 15.73 -15.15 50.29
N VAL A 29 14.87 -14.46 51.03
CA VAL A 29 13.61 -13.92 50.49
C VAL A 29 13.89 -12.85 49.42
N SER A 30 14.87 -11.98 49.65
CA SER A 30 15.26 -10.96 48.67
C SER A 30 15.83 -11.58 47.39
N ALA A 31 16.69 -12.59 47.52
CA ALA A 31 17.27 -13.32 46.39
C ALA A 31 16.18 -14.07 45.59
N ALA A 32 15.22 -14.70 46.27
CA ALA A 32 14.09 -15.37 45.63
C ALA A 32 13.19 -14.37 44.87
N ALA A 33 12.93 -13.19 45.44
CA ALA A 33 12.14 -12.15 44.79
C ALA A 33 12.82 -11.60 43.52
N ILE A 34 14.14 -11.40 43.58
CA ILE A 34 14.95 -10.97 42.43
C ILE A 34 14.95 -12.04 41.33
N LEU A 35 15.17 -13.31 41.71
CA LEU A 35 15.18 -14.42 40.77
C LEU A 35 13.80 -14.59 40.10
N TYR A 36 12.72 -14.46 40.87
CA TYR A 36 11.36 -14.50 40.34
C TYR A 36 11.11 -13.39 39.32
N LYS A 37 11.57 -12.16 39.57
CA LYS A 37 11.43 -11.04 38.63
C LYS A 37 12.25 -11.22 37.34
N LEU A 38 13.42 -11.86 37.42
CA LEU A 38 14.27 -12.12 36.26
C LEU A 38 13.75 -13.25 35.38
N PHE A 39 13.12 -14.27 35.96
CA PHE A 39 12.56 -15.42 35.25
C PHE A 39 11.06 -15.31 34.95
N ALA A 40 10.40 -14.26 35.43
CA ALA A 40 9.02 -13.99 35.08
C ALA A 40 8.91 -13.74 33.57
N PRO A 41 8.02 -14.45 32.85
CA PRO A 41 7.79 -14.18 31.44
C PRO A 41 7.38 -12.73 31.26
N GLY A 42 8.07 -12.01 30.38
CA GLY A 42 7.75 -10.63 30.08
C GLY A 42 6.33 -10.48 29.55
N GLU A 43 5.64 -9.41 29.93
CA GLU A 43 4.33 -9.10 29.39
C GLU A 43 4.43 -8.92 27.87
N VAL A 44 3.77 -9.81 27.12
CA VAL A 44 3.66 -9.70 25.67
C VAL A 44 2.77 -8.49 25.39
N LYS A 45 3.38 -7.37 24.98
CA LYS A 45 2.64 -6.18 24.57
C LYS A 45 1.71 -6.57 23.42
N PRO A 46 0.41 -6.29 23.50
CA PRO A 46 -0.51 -6.60 22.40
C PRO A 46 -0.10 -5.83 21.15
N ALA A 47 -0.11 -6.52 20.00
CA ALA A 47 0.19 -5.90 18.72
C ALA A 47 -0.80 -4.77 18.44
N ARG A 48 -0.28 -3.60 18.02
CA ARG A 48 -1.09 -2.43 17.68
C ARG A 48 -1.41 -2.45 16.19
N TYR A 49 -2.70 -2.53 15.86
CA TYR A 49 -3.17 -2.52 14.47
C TYR A 49 -3.71 -1.14 14.10
N ILE A 50 -3.50 -0.74 12.84
CA ILE A 50 -4.16 0.40 12.22
C ILE A 50 -5.23 -0.16 11.32
N THR A 51 -6.48 0.24 11.54
CA THR A 51 -7.63 -0.18 10.76
C THR A 51 -8.34 1.04 10.17
N GLU A 52 -9.00 0.84 9.04
CA GLU A 52 -9.82 1.87 8.39
C GLU A 52 -11.22 1.30 8.11
N PRO A 53 -12.31 2.06 8.30
CA PRO A 53 -13.65 1.59 8.00
C PRO A 53 -13.84 1.33 6.50
N VAL A 54 -14.53 0.23 6.18
CA VAL A 54 -14.93 -0.08 4.80
C VAL A 54 -15.95 0.95 4.33
N ARG A 55 -15.68 1.58 3.18
CA ARG A 55 -16.58 2.52 2.51
C ARG A 55 -17.04 1.95 1.17
N ARG A 56 -18.33 2.14 0.86
CA ARG A 56 -18.88 1.88 -0.48
C ARG A 56 -18.83 3.17 -1.28
N GLY A 57 -18.36 3.08 -2.52
CA GLY A 57 -18.30 4.19 -3.47
C GLY A 57 -18.34 3.67 -4.90
N SER A 58 -18.59 4.55 -5.85
CA SER A 58 -18.47 4.21 -7.27
C SER A 58 -17.00 4.07 -7.66
N LEU A 59 -16.70 3.04 -8.46
CA LEU A 59 -15.41 2.90 -9.13
C LEU A 59 -15.60 3.36 -10.57
N GLU A 60 -15.03 4.52 -10.90
CA GLU A 60 -15.03 5.02 -12.27
C GLU A 60 -13.82 4.44 -13.02
N VAL A 61 -14.09 3.76 -14.13
CA VAL A 61 -13.07 3.22 -15.02
C VAL A 61 -13.17 3.98 -16.34
N THR A 62 -12.19 4.84 -16.59
CA THR A 62 -12.08 5.56 -17.86
C THR A 62 -11.31 4.70 -18.86
N VAL A 63 -11.91 4.41 -20.01
CA VAL A 63 -11.23 3.74 -21.12
C VAL A 63 -11.08 4.74 -22.26
N ALA A 64 -9.85 4.96 -22.73
CA ALA A 64 -9.58 5.77 -23.91
C ALA A 64 -9.59 4.87 -25.15
N ALA A 65 -10.41 5.22 -26.14
CA ALA A 65 -10.45 4.55 -27.43
C ALA A 65 -10.04 5.52 -28.54
N THR A 66 -9.11 5.10 -29.39
CA THR A 66 -8.70 5.83 -30.60
C THR A 66 -9.32 5.19 -31.83
N GLY A 67 -9.83 6.00 -32.76
CA GLY A 67 -10.36 5.54 -34.05
C GLY A 67 -9.89 6.43 -35.20
N TYR A 68 -10.01 5.92 -36.43
CA TYR A 68 -9.69 6.67 -37.65
C TYR A 68 -10.93 7.39 -38.18
N LEU A 69 -10.76 8.62 -38.66
CA LEU A 69 -11.83 9.35 -39.36
C LEU A 69 -11.91 8.87 -40.81
N GLN A 70 -13.11 8.46 -41.22
CA GLN A 70 -13.39 8.06 -42.60
C GLN A 70 -14.40 9.04 -43.23
N PRO A 71 -14.23 9.40 -44.52
CA PRO A 71 -15.23 10.19 -45.24
C PRO A 71 -16.58 9.47 -45.27
N LEU A 72 -17.66 10.21 -45.10
CA LEU A 72 -19.02 9.65 -45.21
C LEU A 72 -19.28 9.11 -46.63
N GLU A 73 -18.82 9.85 -47.63
CA GLU A 73 -18.92 9.48 -49.05
C GLU A 73 -17.59 9.76 -49.74
N SER A 74 -17.14 8.83 -50.59
CA SER A 74 -15.93 8.97 -51.39
C SER A 74 -16.24 8.53 -52.82
N ILE A 75 -16.29 9.49 -53.74
CA ILE A 75 -16.65 9.26 -55.14
C ILE A 75 -15.41 9.37 -56.01
N LYS A 76 -15.12 8.33 -56.80
CA LYS A 76 -14.09 8.38 -57.84
C LYS A 76 -14.74 8.88 -59.13
N VAL A 77 -14.30 10.02 -59.62
CA VAL A 77 -14.79 10.61 -60.88
C VAL A 77 -13.87 10.18 -62.01
N GLY A 78 -14.46 9.63 -63.08
CA GLY A 78 -13.76 9.24 -64.30
C GLY A 78 -14.55 9.71 -65.52
N SER A 79 -13.89 9.73 -66.68
CA SER A 79 -14.57 10.03 -67.94
C SER A 79 -15.33 8.80 -68.42
N GLU A 80 -16.61 8.96 -68.78
CA GLU A 80 -17.40 7.92 -69.47
C GLU A 80 -16.88 7.67 -70.89
N VAL A 81 -16.08 8.59 -71.42
CA VAL A 81 -15.73 8.68 -72.84
C VAL A 81 -14.25 8.82 -73.07
N SER A 82 -13.81 8.25 -74.19
CA SER A 82 -12.42 8.38 -74.64
C SER A 82 -12.27 9.65 -75.47
N GLY A 83 -11.23 10.42 -75.17
CA GLY A 83 -10.92 11.69 -75.82
C GLY A 83 -9.66 12.31 -75.21
N THR A 84 -9.16 13.39 -75.81
CA THR A 84 -7.98 14.11 -75.30
C THR A 84 -8.42 15.20 -74.32
N ILE A 85 -7.74 15.30 -73.17
CA ILE A 85 -7.97 16.39 -72.21
C ILE A 85 -7.50 17.70 -72.85
N THR A 86 -8.41 18.67 -72.97
CA THR A 86 -8.10 19.99 -73.53
C THR A 86 -7.86 21.04 -72.45
N ASP A 87 -8.49 20.90 -71.28
CA ASP A 87 -8.40 21.88 -70.19
C ASP A 87 -8.67 21.20 -68.83
N VAL A 88 -7.95 21.61 -67.78
CA VAL A 88 -8.13 21.14 -66.39
C VAL A 88 -8.31 22.35 -65.49
N ARG A 89 -9.40 22.40 -64.73
CA ARG A 89 -9.84 23.60 -64.00
C ARG A 89 -9.67 23.54 -62.48
N VAL A 90 -9.20 22.40 -61.96
CA VAL A 90 -9.06 22.15 -60.53
C VAL A 90 -7.73 21.49 -60.23
N ASP A 91 -7.15 21.78 -59.07
CA ASP A 91 -5.91 21.17 -58.59
C ASP A 91 -6.16 20.35 -57.32
N TYR A 92 -5.11 19.66 -56.87
CA TYR A 92 -5.12 18.85 -55.66
C TYR A 92 -5.46 19.70 -54.42
N ASN A 93 -6.32 19.15 -53.56
CA ASN A 93 -6.90 19.77 -52.36
C ASN A 93 -7.92 20.89 -52.58
N ASP A 94 -8.29 21.21 -53.83
CA ASP A 94 -9.34 22.18 -54.08
C ASP A 94 -10.71 21.66 -53.61
N ARG A 95 -11.53 22.58 -53.08
CA ARG A 95 -12.89 22.29 -52.65
C ARG A 95 -13.86 22.56 -53.80
N VAL A 96 -14.35 21.48 -54.40
CA VAL A 96 -15.28 21.54 -55.52
C VAL A 96 -16.74 21.39 -55.07
N LYS A 97 -17.67 21.98 -55.83
CA LYS A 97 -19.11 21.89 -55.59
C LYS A 97 -19.78 20.97 -56.62
N LYS A 98 -20.99 20.51 -56.29
CA LYS A 98 -21.80 19.73 -57.22
C LYS A 98 -22.09 20.55 -58.49
N GLY A 99 -21.78 19.98 -59.65
CA GLY A 99 -21.99 20.60 -60.96
C GLY A 99 -20.81 21.43 -61.46
N GLU A 100 -19.72 21.51 -60.70
CA GLU A 100 -18.50 22.21 -61.11
C GLU A 100 -17.76 21.42 -62.20
N ILE A 101 -17.27 22.14 -63.22
CA ILE A 101 -16.56 21.52 -64.34
C ILE A 101 -15.11 21.30 -63.95
N LEU A 102 -14.71 20.05 -63.79
CA LEU A 102 -13.35 19.68 -63.35
C LEU A 102 -12.34 19.68 -64.51
N ALA A 103 -12.74 19.16 -65.68
CA ALA A 103 -11.90 19.08 -66.88
C ALA A 103 -12.76 19.03 -68.15
N GLN A 104 -12.17 19.43 -69.27
CA GLN A 104 -12.80 19.38 -70.59
C GLN A 104 -12.10 18.34 -71.48
N ILE A 105 -12.90 17.54 -72.19
CA ILE A 105 -12.43 16.45 -73.03
C ILE A 105 -12.98 16.65 -74.44
N ASP A 106 -12.10 16.62 -75.43
CA ASP A 106 -12.45 16.65 -76.85
C ASP A 106 -12.45 15.24 -77.45
N ARG A 107 -13.54 14.89 -78.15
CA ARG A 107 -13.78 13.58 -78.77
C ARG A 107 -13.61 13.57 -80.29
N THR A 108 -13.20 14.69 -80.90
CA THR A 108 -13.35 14.92 -82.34
C THR A 108 -12.06 14.77 -83.15
N LYS A 109 -10.96 14.33 -82.53
CA LYS A 109 -9.67 14.11 -83.18
C LYS A 109 -9.36 12.64 -83.38
#